data_AF-A0A357D0H6-F1
#
_entry.id   AF-A0A357D0H6-F1
#
_cell.length_a   1.000
_cell.length_b   1.000
_cell.length_c   1.000
_cell.angle_alpha   90.00
_cell.angle_beta   90.00
_cell.angle_gamma   90.00
#
_symmetry.space_group_name_H-M   'P 1'
#
loop_
_entity.id
_entity.type
_entity.pdbx_description
1 polymer ?
#
loop_
_entity_poly.entity_id
_entity_poly.type
_entity_poly.pdbx_seq_one_letter_code
_entity_poly.pdbx_strand_id
1 'polypeptide(L)' 'KDNIMEIEDFGRGVPLDWNEKEKRYNWELVYCELYAGGKYNNISGGAYEYSLGLNGLGSCATQYASEYMDVVSYQKGKKY' A
#
# COMPACT_ATOMS: atom_id res chain seq x y z
N LYS A 1 -18.95 -14.61 15.64
CA LYS A 1 -18.59 -13.22 15.32
C LYS A 1 -17.55 -13.32 14.25
N ASP A 2 -17.73 -12.64 13.11
CA ASP A 2 -16.83 -12.79 11.97
C ASP A 2 -15.44 -12.30 12.38
N ASN A 3 -14.41 -13.11 12.14
CA ASN A 3 -13.02 -12.85 12.56
C ASN A 3 -12.38 -11.78 11.66
N ILE A 4 -12.94 -10.57 11.69
CA ILE A 4 -12.56 -9.44 10.84
C ILE A 4 -11.74 -8.46 11.67
N MET A 5 -10.69 -7.89 11.07
CA MET A 5 -9.91 -6.79 11.63
C MET A 5 -9.95 -5.59 10.70
N GLU A 6 -10.19 -4.41 11.26
CA GLU A 6 -10.22 -3.14 10.54
C GLU A 6 -9.15 -2.20 11.09
N ILE A 7 -8.45 -1.49 10.20
CA ILE A 7 -7.41 -0.52 10.53
C ILE A 7 -7.69 0.76 9.75
N GLU A 8 -7.79 1.88 10.46
CA GLU A 8 -7.98 3.21 9.88
C GLU A 8 -6.79 4.12 10.26
N ASP A 9 -6.32 4.92 9.30
CA ASP A 9 -5.35 5.97 9.52
C ASP A 9 -5.74 7.27 8.80
N PHE A 10 -5.20 8.39 9.29
CA PHE A 10 -5.41 9.73 8.72
C PHE A 10 -4.16 10.23 7.97
N GLY A 11 -3.40 9.30 7.40
CA GLY A 11 -2.19 9.57 6.64
C GLY A 11 -2.48 10.12 5.25
N ARG A 12 -1.48 10.02 4.38
CA ARG A 12 -1.55 10.54 3.00
C ARG A 12 -2.47 9.74 2.07
N GLY A 13 -2.93 8.56 2.52
CA GLY A 13 -3.56 7.54 1.68
C GLY A 13 -2.57 6.77 0.81
N VAL A 14 -2.90 5.51 0.51
CA VAL A 14 -2.14 4.64 -0.39
C VAL A 14 -2.40 5.07 -1.84
N PRO A 15 -1.38 5.23 -2.69
CA PRO A 15 -1.61 5.56 -4.10
C PRO A 15 -2.23 4.36 -4.81
N LEU A 16 -3.40 4.55 -5.42
CA LEU A 16 -4.11 3.50 -6.16
C LEU A 16 -4.22 3.78 -7.67
N ASP A 17 -3.88 5.00 -8.10
CA ASP A 17 -3.92 5.44 -9.50
C ASP A 17 -2.92 4.69 -10.39
N TRP A 18 -3.07 4.86 -11.72
CA TRP A 18 -2.15 4.36 -12.73
C TRP A 18 -0.72 4.88 -12.54
N ASN A 19 0.24 3.98 -12.63
CA ASN A 19 1.67 4.28 -12.57
C ASN A 19 2.27 4.19 -13.97
N GLU A 20 2.64 5.34 -14.55
CA GLU A 20 3.22 5.39 -15.90
C GLU A 20 4.58 4.68 -16.01
N LYS A 21 5.39 4.71 -14.93
CA LYS A 21 6.72 4.08 -14.91
C LYS A 21 6.61 2.57 -14.92
N GLU A 22 5.72 2.02 -14.10
CA GLU A 22 5.52 0.57 -13.95
C GLU A 22 4.50 0.01 -14.96
N LYS A 23 3.77 0.88 -15.68
CA LYS A 23 2.69 0.55 -16.63
C LYS A 23 1.63 -0.38 -16.01
N ARG A 24 1.31 -0.14 -14.75
CA ARG A 24 0.34 -0.90 -13.93
C ARG A 24 -0.37 0.06 -12.98
N TYR A 25 -1.48 -0.37 -12.40
CA TYR A 25 -2.09 0.39 -11.32
C TYR A 25 -1.32 0.19 -10.01
N ASN A 26 -1.17 1.25 -9.21
CA ASN A 26 -0.45 1.15 -7.95
C ASN A 26 -1.15 0.24 -6.93
N TRP A 27 -2.48 0.07 -7.00
CA TRP A 27 -3.18 -0.87 -6.12
C TRP A 27 -2.68 -2.32 -6.32
N GLU A 28 -2.45 -2.71 -7.57
CA GLU A 28 -1.97 -4.05 -7.92
C GLU A 28 -0.55 -4.25 -7.38
N LEU A 29 0.30 -3.23 -7.52
CA LEU A 29 1.66 -3.26 -6.98
C LEU A 29 1.67 -3.37 -5.45
N VAL A 30 0.83 -2.61 -4.75
CA VAL A 30 0.85 -2.58 -3.27
C VAL A 30 0.28 -3.85 -2.64
N TYR A 31 -0.78 -4.43 -3.22
CA TYR A 31 -1.54 -5.52 -2.60
C TYR A 31 -1.31 -6.88 -3.26
N CYS A 32 -0.76 -6.95 -4.48
CA CYS A 32 -0.63 -8.20 -5.23
C CYS A 32 0.79 -8.51 -5.70
N GLU A 33 1.76 -7.60 -5.53
CA GLU A 33 3.15 -7.81 -5.94
C GLU A 33 4.10 -7.84 -4.73
N LEU A 34 4.80 -8.96 -4.55
CA LEU A 34 5.84 -9.05 -3.52
C LEU A 34 7.04 -8.19 -3.90
N TYR A 35 7.66 -7.53 -2.92
CA TYR A 35 8.81 -6.63 -3.08
C TYR A 35 8.51 -5.34 -3.85
N ALA A 36 7.23 -5.01 -4.07
CA ALA A 36 6.82 -3.71 -4.55
C ALA A 36 6.56 -2.75 -3.38
N GLY A 37 7.07 -1.52 -3.47
CA GLY A 37 6.85 -0.51 -2.43
C GLY A 37 7.70 0.74 -2.59
N GLY A 38 7.28 1.82 -1.92
CA GLY A 38 7.96 3.13 -1.99
C GLY A 38 9.03 3.37 -0.93
N LYS A 39 9.41 2.35 -0.15
CA LYS A 39 10.23 2.49 1.08
C LYS A 39 11.70 2.06 0.91
N TYR A 40 12.18 2.00 -0.33
CA TYR A 40 13.56 1.59 -0.64
C TYR A 40 14.56 2.74 -0.71
N ASN A 41 14.12 3.98 -0.91
CA ASN A 41 15.02 5.13 -1.00
C ASN A 41 14.84 6.06 0.21
N ASN A 42 15.65 5.88 1.24
CA ASN A 42 15.58 6.70 2.46
C ASN A 42 16.68 7.78 2.51
N ILE A 43 17.57 7.84 1.51
CA ILE A 43 18.78 8.70 1.53
C ILE A 43 18.57 9.97 0.70
N SER A 44 17.61 9.99 -0.23
CA SER A 44 17.41 11.12 -1.15
C SER A 44 15.93 11.39 -1.47
N GLY A 45 15.20 11.95 -0.50
CA GLY A 45 13.86 12.50 -0.72
C GLY A 45 12.76 11.46 -1.00
N GLY A 46 12.90 10.24 -0.48
CA GLY A 46 11.87 9.22 -0.64
C GLY A 46 10.61 9.47 0.18
N ALA A 47 9.66 8.54 0.08
CA ALA A 47 8.33 8.70 0.66
C ALA A 47 8.33 8.75 2.20
N TYR A 48 9.36 8.20 2.85
CA TYR A 48 9.53 8.17 4.30
C TYR A 48 11.02 8.34 4.63
N GLU A 49 11.36 9.30 5.49
CA GLU A 49 12.73 9.47 5.99
C GLU A 49 13.12 8.31 6.91
N TYR A 50 12.19 7.89 7.77
CA TYR A 50 12.33 6.73 8.65
C TYR A 50 11.08 5.85 8.58
N SER A 51 11.27 4.53 8.45
CA SER A 51 10.19 3.56 8.55
C SER A 51 10.71 2.16 8.88
N LEU A 52 9.90 1.35 9.57
CA LEU A 52 10.24 -0.03 9.91
C LEU A 52 9.93 -1.03 8.78
N GLY A 53 9.00 -0.69 7.88
CA GLY A 53 8.67 -1.53 6.72
C GLY A 53 9.65 -1.26 5.57
N LEU A 54 10.52 -2.21 5.27
CA LEU A 54 11.64 -2.00 4.33
C LEU A 54 11.59 -2.85 3.06
N ASN A 55 10.74 -3.88 3.03
CA ASN A 55 10.85 -4.95 2.04
C ASN A 55 9.67 -5.07 1.07
N GLY A 56 8.61 -4.26 1.20
CA GLY A 56 7.47 -4.31 0.28
C GLY A 56 6.65 -5.61 0.36
N LEU A 57 6.63 -6.30 1.50
CA LEU A 57 5.92 -7.59 1.63
C LEU A 57 4.64 -7.53 2.48
N GLY A 58 4.55 -6.59 3.42
CA GLY A 58 3.52 -6.62 4.47
C GLY A 58 2.08 -6.69 3.95
N SER A 59 1.67 -5.70 3.14
CA SER A 59 0.29 -5.61 2.64
C SER A 59 -0.07 -6.76 1.70
N CYS A 60 0.82 -7.14 0.79
CA CYS A 60 0.58 -8.28 -0.12
C CYS A 60 0.50 -9.61 0.64
N ALA A 61 1.35 -9.85 1.64
CA ALA A 61 1.27 -11.05 2.47
C ALA A 61 -0.03 -11.10 3.29
N THR A 62 -0.47 -9.97 3.85
CA THR A 62 -1.76 -9.89 4.55
C THR A 62 -2.93 -10.17 3.61
N GLN A 63 -2.93 -9.57 2.42
CA GLN A 63 -3.94 -9.82 1.40
C GLN A 63 -3.97 -11.31 1.03
N TYR A 64 -2.81 -11.90 0.76
CA TYR A 64 -2.70 -13.29 0.33
C TYR A 64 -3.12 -14.30 1.40
N ALA A 65 -2.92 -13.95 2.68
CA ALA A 65 -3.31 -14.79 3.81
C ALA A 65 -4.78 -14.63 4.23
N SER A 66 -5.53 -13.70 3.63
CA SER A 66 -6.90 -13.38 3.97
C SER A 66 -7.88 -13.95 2.95
N GLU A 67 -9.09 -14.34 3.38
CA GLU A 67 -10.16 -14.76 2.46
C GLU A 67 -10.61 -13.59 1.55
N TYR A 68 -10.64 -12.38 2.12
CA TYR A 68 -10.85 -11.13 1.40
C TYR A 68 -10.12 -9.99 2.12
N MET A 69 -9.90 -8.89 1.41
CA MET A 69 -9.35 -7.66 1.98
C MET A 69 -10.00 -6.46 1.28
N ASP A 70 -10.82 -5.73 2.03
CA ASP A 70 -11.43 -4.49 1.55
C ASP A 70 -10.52 -3.31 1.88
N VAL A 71 -10.20 -2.49 0.88
CA VAL A 71 -9.33 -1.34 1.02
C VAL A 71 -10.06 -0.10 0.54
N VAL A 72 -10.11 0.91 1.40
CA VAL A 72 -10.57 2.26 1.05
C VAL A 72 -9.38 3.20 1.18
N SER A 73 -9.16 4.05 0.17
CA SER A 73 -8.11 5.06 0.26
C SER A 73 -8.60 6.45 -0.10
N TYR A 74 -8.22 7.42 0.73
CA TYR A 74 -8.52 8.82 0.52
C TYR A 74 -7.25 9.54 0.04
N GLN A 75 -7.26 10.00 -1.20
CA GLN A 75 -6.14 10.76 -1.79
C GLN A 75 -6.64 11.96 -2.57
N LYS A 76 -6.03 13.12 -2.34
CA LYS A 76 -6.28 14.35 -3.10
C LYS A 76 -7.78 14.70 -3.19
N GLY A 77 -8.52 14.48 -2.10
CA GLY A 77 -9.96 14.73 -2.03
C GLY A 77 -10.84 13.68 -2.73
N LYS A 78 -10.26 12.59 -3.23
CA LYS A 78 -10.99 11.46 -3.83
C LYS A 78 -10.99 10.27 -2.88
N LYS A 79 -12.10 9.52 -2.90
CA LYS A 79 -12.25 8.22 -2.26
C LYS A 79 -12.15 7.14 -3.34
N TYR A 80 -11.22 6.21 -3.13
CA TYR A 80 -11.06 4.99 -3.90
C TYR A 80 -11.57 3.82 -3.07
#